data_AF-A0A7K2Q7C7-F1
#
_entry.id   AF-A0A7K2Q7C7-F1
#
_cell.length_a   1.000
_cell.length_b   1.000
_cell.length_c   1.000
_cell.angle_alpha   90.00
_cell.angle_beta   90.00
_cell.angle_gamma   90.00
#
_symmetry.space_group_name_H-M   'P 1'
#
loop_
_entity.id
_entity.type
_entity.pdbx_description
1 polymer ?
#
loop_
_entity_poly.entity_id
_entity_poly.type
_entity_poly.pdbx_seq_one_letter_code
_entity_poly.pdbx_strand_id
1 'polypeptide(L)'
;LAHQWFGNSVTIADWRHIWLNEGFAKYAEWLWSERSGGRRAHEHAAAAHRVLATLPQDLRLVDPGRKLMFDDRLYQRGGLAVHAIRCALGDGAFFRMLRDWATVHRHGVVSTAAFTTHVARYAHEPVDEVFSAWLYEPSLPPLPVPPPIRPTASTPAKPGYPPTNGRSAGRASA
;
A
#
# COMPACT_ATOMS: atom_id res chain seq x y z
N LEU A 1 5.48 15.71 1.54
CA LEU A 1 5.08 14.95 2.74
C LEU A 1 5.23 13.42 2.59
N ALA A 2 4.94 12.80 1.44
CA ALA A 2 4.96 11.33 1.32
C ALA A 2 6.35 10.69 1.52
N HIS A 3 7.41 11.28 0.96
CA HIS A 3 8.79 10.84 1.25
C HIS A 3 9.21 10.98 2.72
N GLN A 4 8.56 11.86 3.51
CA GLN A 4 8.85 11.95 4.95
C GLN A 4 8.28 10.77 5.77
N TRP A 5 7.28 10.04 5.26
CA TRP A 5 6.76 8.83 5.91
C TRP A 5 7.66 7.60 5.67
N PHE A 6 8.29 7.51 4.50
CA PHE A 6 9.07 6.34 4.07
C PHE A 6 10.59 6.49 4.21
N GLY A 7 11.09 7.72 4.44
CA GLY A 7 12.52 7.97 4.63
C GLY A 7 12.96 8.08 6.10
N ASN A 8 12.09 8.61 6.98
CA ASN A 8 12.47 8.98 8.35
C ASN A 8 11.69 8.24 9.46
N SER A 9 10.69 7.42 9.13
CA SER A 9 9.86 6.75 10.15
C SER A 9 9.41 5.34 9.79
N VAL A 10 9.47 4.88 8.55
CA VAL A 10 9.21 3.48 8.20
C VAL A 10 10.21 3.08 7.12
N THR A 11 11.11 2.14 7.40
CA THR A 11 12.18 1.74 6.48
C THR A 11 11.84 0.39 5.85
N ILE A 12 12.06 0.23 4.55
CA ILE A 12 11.90 -1.09 3.90
C ILE A 12 13.00 -2.05 4.33
N ALA A 13 12.67 -3.33 4.49
CA ALA A 13 13.63 -4.37 4.87
C ALA A 13 14.67 -4.67 3.80
N ASP A 14 14.30 -4.47 2.53
CA ASP A 14 15.05 -4.86 1.34
C ASP A 14 14.49 -4.07 0.15
N TRP A 15 15.31 -3.85 -0.88
CA TRP A 15 14.91 -3.25 -2.15
C TRP A 15 13.79 -4.02 -2.86
N ARG A 16 13.61 -5.31 -2.57
CA ARG A 16 12.47 -6.10 -3.04
C ARG A 16 11.11 -5.57 -2.58
N HIS A 17 11.09 -4.69 -1.58
CA HIS A 17 9.90 -4.03 -1.04
C HIS A 17 9.79 -2.55 -1.43
N ILE A 18 10.63 -2.06 -2.37
CA ILE A 18 10.71 -0.64 -2.74
C ILE A 18 9.37 -0.03 -3.18
N TRP A 19 8.47 -0.84 -3.73
CA TRP A 19 7.12 -0.39 -4.10
C TRP A 19 6.33 0.18 -2.91
N LEU A 20 6.61 -0.25 -1.67
CA LEU A 20 5.99 0.33 -0.48
C LEU A 20 6.35 1.81 -0.33
N ASN A 21 7.55 2.22 -0.72
CA ASN A 21 7.93 3.62 -0.67
C ASN A 21 7.32 4.36 -1.88
N GLU A 22 7.64 3.88 -3.08
CA GLU A 22 7.34 4.62 -4.30
C GLU A 22 5.85 4.62 -4.65
N GLY A 23 5.18 3.50 -4.43
CA GLY A 23 3.74 3.37 -4.66
C GLY A 23 2.92 4.24 -3.73
N PHE A 24 3.27 4.29 -2.45
CA PHE A 24 2.61 5.18 -1.51
C PHE A 24 2.96 6.65 -1.71
N ALA A 25 4.20 6.95 -2.10
CA ALA A 25 4.58 8.31 -2.50
C ALA A 25 3.72 8.79 -3.67
N LYS A 26 3.62 7.98 -4.73
CA LYS A 26 2.76 8.25 -5.88
C LYS A 26 1.29 8.42 -5.48
N TYR A 27 0.76 7.52 -4.65
CA TYR A 27 -0.64 7.59 -4.25
C TYR A 27 -0.95 8.81 -3.37
N ALA A 28 -0.01 9.24 -2.53
CA ALA A 28 -0.15 10.44 -1.73
C ALA A 28 -0.24 11.72 -2.59
N GLU A 29 0.46 11.78 -3.73
CA GLU A 29 0.29 12.88 -4.70
C GLU A 29 -1.14 12.92 -5.24
N TRP A 30 -1.73 11.76 -5.56
CA TRP A 30 -3.10 11.67 -6.06
C TRP A 30 -4.13 12.06 -4.98
N LEU A 31 -3.92 11.63 -3.74
CA LEU A 31 -4.74 12.04 -2.60
C LEU A 31 -4.62 13.53 -2.30
N TRP A 32 -3.43 14.11 -2.44
CA TRP A 32 -3.23 15.54 -2.28
C TRP A 32 -4.00 16.32 -3.33
N SER A 33 -3.88 15.94 -4.60
CA SER A 33 -4.67 16.52 -5.70
C SER A 33 -6.18 16.50 -5.39
N GLU A 34 -6.71 15.34 -4.99
CA GLU A 34 -8.13 15.19 -4.61
C GLU A 34 -8.53 16.14 -3.46
N ARG A 35 -7.70 16.25 -2.43
CA ARG A 35 -7.99 17.10 -1.25
C ARG A 35 -7.84 18.59 -1.51
N SER A 36 -6.98 18.98 -2.45
CA SER A 36 -6.76 20.36 -2.84
C SER A 36 -7.74 20.85 -3.91
N GLY A 37 -8.78 20.07 -4.23
CA GLY A 37 -9.79 20.44 -5.22
C GLY A 37 -9.38 20.19 -6.68
N GLY A 38 -8.29 19.46 -6.90
CA GLY A 38 -7.88 18.98 -8.22
C GLY A 38 -8.57 17.68 -8.62
N ARG A 39 -7.98 16.97 -9.59
CA ARG A 39 -8.44 15.64 -10.03
C ARG A 39 -8.49 14.68 -8.84
N ARG A 40 -9.56 13.88 -8.80
CA ARG A 40 -9.77 12.79 -7.82
C ARG A 40 -8.70 11.73 -7.99
N ALA A 41 -8.41 10.99 -6.91
CA ALA A 41 -7.43 9.92 -6.93
C ALA A 41 -7.78 8.82 -7.92
N HIS A 42 -9.08 8.54 -8.12
CA HIS A 42 -9.53 7.59 -9.13
C HIS A 42 -9.26 8.08 -10.57
N GLU A 43 -9.37 9.38 -10.85
CA GLU A 43 -9.10 9.93 -12.18
C GLU A 43 -7.60 9.89 -12.50
N HIS A 44 -6.74 10.11 -11.50
CA HIS A 44 -5.30 9.88 -11.63
C HIS A 44 -4.98 8.41 -11.87
N ALA A 45 -5.60 7.50 -11.10
CA ALA A 45 -5.44 6.07 -11.28
C ALA A 45 -5.89 5.61 -12.68
N ALA A 46 -7.03 6.10 -13.18
CA ALA A 46 -7.51 5.80 -14.53
C ALA A 46 -6.58 6.33 -15.63
N ALA A 47 -5.97 7.50 -15.44
CA ALA A 47 -4.96 8.01 -16.37
C ALA A 47 -3.68 7.16 -16.34
N ALA A 48 -3.16 6.85 -15.15
CA ALA A 48 -1.97 6.02 -14.98
C ALA A 48 -2.16 4.60 -15.53
N HIS A 49 -3.32 3.99 -15.28
CA HIS A 49 -3.68 2.66 -15.79
C HIS A 49 -3.68 2.62 -17.32
N ARG A 50 -4.30 3.61 -17.98
CA ARG A 50 -4.29 3.71 -19.45
C ARG A 50 -2.88 3.82 -20.03
N VAL A 51 -1.99 4.58 -19.37
CA VAL A 51 -0.58 4.67 -19.80
C VAL A 51 0.15 3.35 -19.58
N LEU A 52 0.00 2.71 -18.41
CA LEU A 52 0.66 1.44 -18.16
C LEU A 52 0.19 0.33 -19.09
N ALA A 53 -1.07 0.35 -19.53
CA ALA A 53 -1.61 -0.62 -20.47
C ALA A 53 -0.92 -0.59 -21.84
N THR A 54 -0.21 0.49 -22.20
CA THR A 54 0.56 0.59 -23.45
C THR A 54 2.02 0.17 -23.33
N LEU A 55 2.47 -0.19 -22.12
CA LEU A 55 3.86 -0.56 -21.83
C LEU A 55 4.04 -2.08 -21.66
N PRO A 56 5.27 -2.60 -21.65
CA PRO A 56 5.50 -4.03 -21.41
C PRO A 56 4.96 -4.48 -20.04
N GLN A 57 4.37 -5.67 -20.00
CA GLN A 57 3.76 -6.27 -18.82
C GLN A 57 4.67 -7.35 -18.22
N ASP A 58 5.92 -6.98 -17.94
CA ASP A 58 6.99 -7.84 -17.40
C ASP A 58 7.44 -7.41 -15.98
N LEU A 59 6.76 -6.42 -15.38
CA LEU A 59 7.08 -5.88 -14.07
C LEU A 59 6.21 -6.49 -12.97
N ARG A 60 6.86 -7.12 -11.98
CA ARG A 60 6.28 -7.46 -10.67
C ARG A 60 6.62 -6.35 -9.68
N LEU A 61 5.69 -5.99 -8.79
CA LEU A 61 5.96 -4.98 -7.76
C LEU A 61 6.78 -5.56 -6.61
N VAL A 62 6.49 -6.79 -6.22
CA VAL A 62 7.32 -7.53 -5.27
C VAL A 62 8.51 -8.09 -6.02
N ASP A 63 9.70 -7.81 -5.50
CA ASP A 63 10.96 -8.26 -6.07
C ASP A 63 11.10 -7.92 -7.57
N PRO A 64 11.12 -6.61 -7.93
CA PRO A 64 11.26 -6.19 -9.33
C PRO A 64 12.63 -6.51 -9.92
N GLY A 65 13.59 -6.95 -9.09
CA GLY A 65 15.00 -7.07 -9.46
C GLY A 65 15.69 -5.71 -9.67
N ARG A 66 17.03 -5.76 -9.75
CA ARG A 66 17.86 -4.54 -9.77
C ARG A 66 17.64 -3.63 -10.99
N LYS A 67 17.25 -4.20 -12.12
CA LYS A 67 17.05 -3.42 -13.35
C LYS A 67 15.76 -2.61 -13.35
N LEU A 68 14.73 -3.08 -12.64
CA LEU A 68 13.40 -2.49 -12.70
C LEU A 68 13.01 -1.74 -11.41
N MET A 69 13.84 -1.77 -10.37
CA MET A 69 13.54 -1.10 -9.09
C MET A 69 13.41 0.43 -9.20
N PHE A 70 13.91 1.05 -10.27
CA PHE A 70 13.80 2.49 -10.57
C PHE A 70 13.04 2.76 -11.88
N ASP A 71 12.33 1.76 -12.41
CA ASP A 71 11.51 1.93 -13.60
C ASP A 71 10.28 2.79 -13.28
N ASP A 72 9.95 3.77 -14.12
CA ASP A 72 8.78 4.65 -13.94
C ASP A 72 7.47 3.86 -13.78
N ARG A 73 7.39 2.67 -14.40
CA ARG A 73 6.25 1.77 -14.28
C ARG A 73 6.05 1.32 -12.83
N LEU A 74 7.11 1.19 -12.04
CA LEU A 74 7.04 0.79 -10.63
C LEU A 74 6.29 1.83 -9.80
N TYR A 75 6.56 3.11 -10.01
CA TYR A 75 5.88 4.21 -9.31
C TYR A 75 4.39 4.21 -9.63
N GLN A 76 4.05 4.15 -10.92
CA GLN A 76 2.66 4.18 -11.38
C GLN A 76 1.90 2.93 -10.92
N ARG A 77 2.49 1.74 -11.11
CA ARG A 77 1.87 0.46 -10.73
C ARG A 77 1.74 0.35 -9.21
N GLY A 78 2.72 0.86 -8.46
CA GLY A 78 2.64 0.96 -7.01
C GLY A 78 1.50 1.87 -6.55
N GLY A 79 1.33 3.03 -7.18
CA GLY A 79 0.20 3.92 -6.92
C GLY A 79 -1.15 3.27 -7.21
N LEU A 80 -1.25 2.50 -8.30
CA LEU A 80 -2.45 1.73 -8.63
C LEU A 80 -2.73 0.60 -7.62
N ALA A 81 -1.71 -0.11 -7.16
CA ALA A 81 -1.87 -1.14 -6.14
C ALA A 81 -2.44 -0.56 -4.83
N VAL A 82 -1.93 0.59 -4.38
CA VAL A 82 -2.48 1.29 -3.21
C VAL A 82 -3.92 1.75 -3.47
N HIS A 83 -4.22 2.23 -4.68
CA HIS A 83 -5.59 2.60 -5.05
C HIS A 83 -6.55 1.41 -5.04
N ALA A 84 -6.11 0.25 -5.53
CA ALA A 84 -6.89 -0.98 -5.53
C ALA A 84 -7.21 -1.44 -4.11
N ILE A 85 -6.24 -1.35 -3.19
CA ILE A 85 -6.45 -1.60 -1.77
C ILE A 85 -7.49 -0.64 -1.18
N ARG A 86 -7.43 0.66 -1.51
CA ARG A 86 -8.47 1.62 -1.06
C ARG A 86 -9.85 1.24 -1.58
N CYS A 87 -9.96 0.79 -2.83
CA CYS A 87 -11.24 0.37 -3.40
C CYS A 87 -11.80 -0.87 -2.69
N ALA A 88 -10.95 -1.86 -2.40
CA ALA A 88 -11.35 -3.09 -1.71
C ALA A 88 -11.76 -2.85 -0.25
N LEU A 89 -11.06 -1.96 0.46
CA LEU A 89 -11.35 -1.65 1.87
C LEU A 89 -12.48 -0.62 2.05
N GLY A 90 -12.65 0.28 1.07
CA GLY A 90 -13.37 1.53 1.24
C GLY A 90 -12.60 2.57 2.07
N ASP A 91 -13.00 3.83 1.94
CA ASP A 91 -12.26 4.99 2.48
C ASP A 91 -12.02 4.94 3.98
N GLY A 92 -13.06 4.64 4.76
CA GLY A 92 -12.97 4.63 6.21
C GLY A 92 -11.93 3.63 6.72
N ALA A 93 -12.04 2.37 6.29
CA ALA A 93 -11.12 1.30 6.67
C ALA A 93 -9.70 1.56 6.16
N PHE A 94 -9.57 2.03 4.91
CA PHE A 94 -8.28 2.38 4.33
C PHE A 94 -7.53 3.47 5.13
N PHE A 95 -8.16 4.60 5.45
CA PHE A 95 -7.49 5.67 6.19
C PHE A 95 -7.25 5.32 7.67
N ARG A 96 -8.04 4.41 8.26
CA ARG A 96 -7.70 3.84 9.59
C ARG A 96 -6.49 2.93 9.51
N MET A 97 -6.49 1.99 8.57
CA MET A 97 -5.39 1.08 8.28
C MET A 97 -4.08 1.86 8.12
N LEU A 98 -4.06 2.91 7.28
CA LEU A 98 -2.85 3.70 7.07
C LEU A 98 -2.31 4.39 8.33
N ARG A 99 -3.19 4.93 9.17
CA ARG A 99 -2.78 5.58 10.43
C ARG A 99 -2.20 4.57 11.42
N ASP A 100 -2.84 3.41 11.52
CA ASP A 100 -2.36 2.34 12.40
C ASP A 100 -1.04 1.75 11.87
N TRP A 101 -0.90 1.53 10.56
CA TRP A 101 0.36 1.10 9.92
C TRP A 101 1.52 2.04 10.27
N ALA A 102 1.31 3.35 10.09
CA ALA A 102 2.33 4.35 10.37
C ALA A 102 2.68 4.46 11.86
N THR A 103 1.70 4.24 12.75
CA THR A 103 1.89 4.28 14.20
C THR A 103 2.68 3.07 14.69
N VAL A 104 2.30 1.88 14.24
CA VAL A 104 2.92 0.61 14.63
C VAL A 104 4.36 0.53 14.17
N HIS A 105 4.60 0.89 12.91
CA HIS A 105 5.90 0.68 12.27
C HIS A 105 6.79 1.91 12.34
N ARG A 106 6.46 2.88 13.21
CA ARG A 106 7.28 4.07 13.44
C ARG A 106 8.67 3.65 13.92
N HIS A 107 9.70 4.13 13.21
CA HIS A 107 11.11 3.77 13.32
C HIS A 107 11.41 2.29 13.11
N GLY A 108 10.49 1.57 12.46
CA GLY A 108 10.57 0.14 12.21
C GLY A 108 10.93 -0.22 10.78
N VAL A 109 11.27 -1.49 10.60
CA VAL A 109 11.54 -2.10 9.30
C VAL A 109 10.31 -2.87 8.81
N VAL A 110 9.92 -2.68 7.55
CA VAL A 110 8.70 -3.28 6.98
C VAL A 110 8.97 -4.10 5.73
N SER A 111 8.13 -5.11 5.52
CA SER A 111 8.11 -5.97 4.34
C SER A 111 6.72 -5.98 3.72
N THR A 112 6.62 -6.42 2.46
CA THR A 112 5.33 -6.63 1.80
C THR A 112 4.45 -7.65 2.54
N ALA A 113 5.03 -8.69 3.12
CA ALA A 113 4.29 -9.67 3.93
C ALA A 113 3.68 -9.03 5.19
N ALA A 114 4.45 -8.18 5.89
CA ALA A 114 3.94 -7.44 7.05
C ALA A 114 2.81 -6.48 6.66
N PHE A 115 2.96 -5.80 5.51
CA PHE A 115 1.95 -4.87 5.01
C PHE A 115 0.64 -5.57 4.61
N THR A 116 0.72 -6.64 3.81
CA THR A 116 -0.46 -7.42 3.39
C THR A 116 -1.20 -8.04 4.59
N THR A 117 -0.45 -8.59 5.55
CA THR A 117 -1.00 -9.07 6.84
C THR A 117 -1.67 -7.92 7.62
N HIS A 118 -1.10 -6.72 7.59
CA HIS A 118 -1.71 -5.56 8.22
C HIS A 118 -3.02 -5.15 7.54
N VAL A 119 -3.02 -5.03 6.22
CA VAL A 119 -4.20 -4.66 5.43
C VAL A 119 -5.35 -5.64 5.61
N ALA A 120 -5.07 -6.95 5.60
CA ALA A 120 -6.09 -8.00 5.74
C ALA A 120 -6.94 -7.86 7.02
N ARG A 121 -6.37 -7.30 8.10
CA ARG A 121 -7.10 -7.06 9.35
C ARG A 121 -8.22 -6.02 9.22
N TYR A 122 -8.17 -5.15 8.21
CA TYR A 122 -9.15 -4.08 8.01
C TYR A 122 -10.17 -4.39 6.93
N ALA A 123 -10.01 -5.52 6.24
CA ALA A 123 -10.91 -5.93 5.16
C ALA A 123 -12.14 -6.65 5.73
N HIS A 124 -13.30 -6.41 5.12
CA HIS A 124 -14.51 -7.19 5.41
C HIS A 124 -14.52 -8.52 4.68
N GLU A 125 -13.96 -8.54 3.47
CA GLU A 125 -13.83 -9.69 2.60
C GLU A 125 -12.34 -10.02 2.41
N PRO A 126 -11.98 -11.26 2.05
CA PRO A 126 -10.61 -11.61 1.69
C PRO A 126 -10.06 -10.70 0.58
N VAL A 127 -8.82 -10.25 0.76
CA VAL A 127 -8.13 -9.32 -0.18
C VAL A 127 -6.92 -9.97 -0.85
N ASP A 128 -6.75 -11.28 -0.67
CA ASP A 128 -5.62 -12.06 -1.21
C ASP A 128 -5.55 -12.00 -2.73
N GLU A 129 -6.70 -12.01 -3.42
CA GLU A 129 -6.77 -11.87 -4.88
C GLU A 129 -6.29 -10.49 -5.34
N VAL A 130 -6.59 -9.43 -4.58
CA VAL A 130 -6.09 -8.07 -4.85
C VAL A 130 -4.56 -8.05 -4.73
N PHE A 131 -4.01 -8.68 -3.69
CA PHE A 131 -2.56 -8.75 -3.53
C PHE A 131 -1.91 -9.58 -4.63
N SER A 132 -2.47 -10.75 -4.96
CA SER A 132 -1.97 -11.62 -6.02
C SER A 132 -1.87 -10.85 -7.34
N ALA A 133 -2.99 -10.26 -7.78
CA ALA A 133 -3.08 -9.59 -9.06
C ALA A 133 -2.17 -8.35 -9.17
N TRP A 134 -2.09 -7.52 -8.12
CA TRP A 134 -1.37 -6.26 -8.19
C TRP A 134 0.12 -6.36 -7.81
N LEU A 135 0.46 -7.23 -6.86
CA LEU A 135 1.80 -7.29 -6.28
C LEU A 135 2.68 -8.38 -6.90
N TYR A 136 2.08 -9.56 -7.15
CA TYR A 136 2.82 -10.76 -7.49
C TYR A 136 2.70 -11.15 -8.96
N GLU A 137 1.63 -10.79 -9.66
CA GLU A 137 1.51 -11.05 -11.09
C GLU A 137 2.11 -9.90 -11.93
N PRO A 138 2.72 -10.20 -13.09
CA PRO A 138 3.25 -9.17 -13.99
C PRO A 138 2.17 -8.55 -14.89
N SER A 139 1.07 -9.25 -15.15
CA SER A 139 -0.07 -8.71 -15.91
C SER A 139 -0.70 -7.52 -15.19
N LEU A 140 -1.04 -6.44 -15.90
CA LEU A 140 -1.80 -5.33 -15.32
C LEU A 140 -3.28 -5.73 -15.13
N PRO A 141 -3.80 -5.77 -13.89
CA PRO A 141 -5.20 -6.10 -13.65
C PRO A 141 -6.14 -4.99 -14.13
N PRO A 142 -7.44 -5.27 -14.35
CA PRO A 142 -8.45 -4.24 -14.54
C PRO A 142 -8.45 -3.24 -13.38
N LEU A 143 -8.62 -1.95 -13.68
CA LEU A 143 -8.74 -0.93 -12.63
C LEU A 143 -10.04 -1.15 -11.83
N PRO A 144 -9.97 -1.33 -10.50
CA PRO A 144 -11.17 -1.46 -9.69
C PRO A 144 -11.96 -0.15 -9.66
N VAL A 145 -13.28 -0.29 -9.61
CA VAL A 145 -14.20 0.83 -9.45
C VAL A 145 -14.35 1.11 -7.95
N PRO A 146 -14.16 2.37 -7.49
CA PRO A 146 -14.42 2.72 -6.11
C PRO A 146 -15.87 2.42 -5.74
N PRO A 147 -16.15 1.88 -4.55
CA PRO A 147 -17.51 1.69 -4.10
C PRO A 147 -18.26 3.03 -4.11
N PRO A 148 -19.56 3.05 -4.47
CA PRO A 148 -20.34 4.27 -4.43
C PRO A 148 -20.31 4.87 -3.02
N ILE A 149 -20.25 6.20 -2.93
CA ILE A 149 -20.24 6.91 -1.64
C ILE A 149 -21.56 6.58 -0.93
N ARG A 150 -21.53 5.65 0.03
CA ARG A 150 -22.66 5.38 0.91
C ARG A 150 -22.65 6.40 2.05
N PRO A 151 -23.79 7.00 2.41
CA PRO A 151 -23.94 7.67 3.70
C PRO A 151 -23.52 6.66 4.78
N THR A 152 -22.63 7.09 5.67
CA THR A 152 -21.82 6.26 6.59
C THR A 152 -22.55 5.01 7.13
N ALA A 153 -22.28 3.85 6.54
CA ALA A 153 -22.44 2.57 7.23
C ALA A 153 -21.23 2.35 8.14
N SER A 154 -21.45 1.71 9.29
CA SER A 154 -20.46 1.52 10.34
C SER A 154 -19.12 1.03 9.80
N THR A 155 -18.12 1.86 10.05
CA THR A 155 -16.71 1.58 9.86
C THR A 155 -16.34 0.28 10.59
N PRO A 156 -15.66 -0.70 9.97
CA PRO A 156 -15.25 -1.92 10.66
C PRO A 156 -14.47 -1.58 11.93
N ALA A 157 -14.82 -2.25 13.03
CA ALA A 157 -14.18 -2.07 14.33
C ALA A 157 -12.68 -2.32 14.24
N LYS A 158 -11.90 -1.59 15.05
CA LYS A 158 -10.44 -1.73 15.07
C LYS A 158 -10.07 -3.17 15.48
N PRO A 159 -9.23 -3.88 14.71
CA PRO A 159 -8.72 -5.19 15.10
C PRO A 159 -7.81 -5.07 16.33
N GLY A 160 -7.87 -6.04 17.25
CA GLY A 160 -6.96 -6.11 18.39
C GLY A 160 -5.49 -6.23 17.94
N TYR A 161 -4.59 -5.51 18.61
CA TYR A 161 -3.15 -5.62 18.39
C TYR A 161 -2.59 -6.77 19.26
N PRO A 162 -1.76 -7.70 18.73
CA PRO A 162 -1.04 -8.61 19.61
C PRO A 162 0.06 -7.85 20.38
N PRO A 163 0.41 -8.27 21.61
CA PRO A 163 1.49 -7.65 22.36
C PRO A 163 2.81 -7.78 21.59
N THR A 164 3.59 -6.71 21.62
CA THR A 164 4.96 -6.72 21.13
C THR A 164 5.74 -7.76 21.94
N ASN A 165 6.28 -8.79 21.28
CA ASN A 165 7.26 -9.69 21.91
C ASN A 165 8.55 -8.90 22.14
N GLY A 166 8.58 -8.09 23.19
CA GLY A 166 9.80 -7.60 23.80
C GLY A 166 10.57 -8.78 24.36
N ARG A 167 11.49 -9.33 23.57
CA ARG A 167 12.51 -10.24 24.10
C ARG A 167 13.41 -9.44 25.03
N SER A 168 13.09 -9.45 26.32
CA SER A 168 14.08 -9.24 27.38
C SER A 168 15.00 -10.46 27.38
N ALA A 169 16.15 -10.34 26.71
CA ALA A 169 17.26 -11.26 26.94
C ALA A 169 17.95 -10.86 28.26
N GLY A 170 17.32 -11.19 29.38
CA GLY A 170 18.01 -11.39 30.64
C GLY A 170 18.47 -12.84 30.69
N ARG A 171 19.79 -13.06 30.73
CA ARG A 171 20.36 -14.22 31.40
C ARG A 171 21.73 -13.86 31.94
N ALA A 172 21.76 -13.77 33.27
CA ALA A 172 22.94 -13.92 34.10
C ALA A 172 23.49 -15.34 33.98
N SER A 173 24.81 -15.48 34.13
CA SER A 173 25.62 -16.60 34.66
C SER A 173 27.08 -16.25 34.28
N ALA A 174 28.10 -16.33 35.12
CA ALA A 174 28.28 -16.74 36.51
C ALA A 174 29.53 -16.01 37.05
#